data_AF-A0A497K7Z6-F1
#
_entry.id   AF-A0A497K7Z6-F1
#
_cell.length_a   1.000
_cell.length_b   1.000
_cell.length_c   1.000
_cell.angle_alpha   90.00
_cell.angle_beta   90.00
_cell.angle_gamma   90.00
#
_symmetry.space_group_name_H-M   'P 1'
#
loop_
_entity.id
_entity.type
_entity.pdbx_description
1 polymer ?
#
loop_
_entity_poly.entity_id
_entity_poly.type
_entity_poly.pdbx_seq_one_letter_code
_entity_poly.pdbx_strand_id
1 'polypeptide(L)'
;MGKRIKEKYREKLEHEEARIERRDRMLIKDKTSEREVFEEVFDKRTLMTLYDLMNDGVISEVIGVVKAGKESRLYWGKGPNGEDLAIKIYLTTSAEFRRGMLPYIEGDPRFKRVKRDTHSLVYVWAQKEFKNLKLAYEAGVKVPKPIAVN
;
A
#
# COMPACT_ATOMS: atom_id res chain seq x y z
N MET A 1 28.83 -27.94 -12.16
CA MET A 1 28.45 -26.50 -12.03
C MET A 1 26.95 -26.30 -11.74
N GLY A 2 26.01 -27.01 -12.39
CA GLY A 2 24.57 -26.71 -12.32
C GLY A 2 23.82 -27.04 -11.02
N LYS A 3 24.24 -28.04 -10.22
CA LYS A 3 23.58 -28.40 -8.95
C LYS A 3 23.70 -27.28 -7.90
N ARG A 4 24.90 -26.74 -7.73
CA ARG A 4 25.23 -25.70 -6.75
C ARG A 4 24.51 -24.36 -7.03
N ILE A 5 24.24 -24.07 -8.30
CA ILE A 5 23.46 -22.90 -8.71
C ILE A 5 21.97 -23.11 -8.38
N LYS A 6 21.41 -24.28 -8.70
CA LYS A 6 20.00 -24.61 -8.38
C LYS A 6 19.72 -24.63 -6.87
N GLU A 7 20.64 -25.11 -6.06
CA GLU A 7 20.56 -25.05 -4.58
C GLU A 7 20.50 -23.62 -4.07
N LYS A 8 21.40 -22.75 -4.56
CA LYS A 8 21.44 -21.34 -4.13
C LYS A 8 20.18 -20.55 -4.51
N TYR A 9 19.56 -20.88 -5.65
CA TYR A 9 18.25 -20.32 -6.03
C TYR A 9 17.11 -20.86 -5.17
N ARG A 10 17.15 -22.14 -4.79
CA ARG A 10 16.17 -22.76 -3.90
C ARG A 10 16.24 -22.16 -2.50
N GLU A 11 17.44 -22.02 -1.93
CA GLU A 11 17.62 -21.36 -0.62
C GLU A 11 17.13 -19.91 -0.64
N LYS A 12 17.37 -19.17 -1.72
CA LYS A 12 16.81 -17.81 -1.87
C LYS A 12 15.29 -17.81 -1.89
N LEU A 13 14.67 -18.73 -2.65
CA LEU A 13 13.21 -18.86 -2.74
C LEU A 13 12.61 -19.27 -1.39
N GLU A 14 13.19 -20.25 -0.72
CA GLU A 14 12.76 -20.70 0.61
C GLU A 14 12.91 -19.60 1.66
N HIS A 15 13.99 -18.81 1.59
CA HIS A 15 14.17 -17.66 2.48
C HIS A 15 13.16 -16.55 2.19
N GLU A 16 12.82 -16.33 0.91
CA GLU A 16 11.81 -15.36 0.49
C GLU A 16 10.39 -15.80 0.90
N GLU A 17 10.05 -17.07 0.68
CA GLU A 17 8.79 -17.70 1.12
C GLU A 17 8.67 -17.68 2.65
N ALA A 18 9.70 -18.08 3.39
CA ALA A 18 9.68 -18.03 4.85
C ALA A 18 9.62 -16.60 5.40
N ARG A 19 10.10 -15.60 4.65
CA ARG A 19 9.96 -14.19 4.98
C ARG A 19 8.54 -13.69 4.73
N ILE A 20 7.93 -14.08 3.62
CA ILE A 20 6.53 -13.79 3.29
C ILE A 20 5.61 -14.44 4.33
N GLU A 21 5.80 -15.72 4.62
CA GLU A 21 4.92 -16.50 5.50
C GLU A 21 5.04 -16.10 6.99
N ARG A 22 6.22 -15.73 7.48
CA ARG A 22 6.36 -15.13 8.83
C ARG A 22 5.70 -13.76 8.94
N ARG A 23 5.60 -13.03 7.83
CA ARG A 23 5.14 -11.64 7.79
C ARG A 23 3.66 -11.53 7.52
N ASP A 24 3.10 -12.41 6.69
CA ASP A 24 1.66 -12.66 6.60
C ASP A 24 1.14 -13.01 8.00
N ARG A 25 1.86 -13.84 8.77
CA ARG A 25 1.53 -14.11 10.19
C ARG A 25 1.56 -12.88 11.10
N MET A 26 2.44 -11.89 10.86
CA MET A 26 2.44 -10.62 11.62
C MET A 26 1.22 -9.77 11.27
N LEU A 27 0.84 -9.72 9.99
CA LEU A 27 -0.35 -9.01 9.52
C LEU A 27 -1.67 -9.64 10.01
N ILE A 28 -1.66 -10.95 10.32
CA ILE A 28 -2.85 -11.74 10.68
C ILE A 28 -3.19 -11.70 12.19
N LYS A 29 -2.38 -11.07 13.06
CA LYS A 29 -2.37 -11.37 14.49
C LYS A 29 -3.52 -10.77 15.35
N ASP A 30 -4.51 -10.05 14.82
CA ASP A 30 -5.67 -9.58 15.62
C ASP A 30 -7.07 -9.92 15.04
N LYS A 31 -8.07 -9.94 15.93
CA LYS A 31 -9.25 -10.85 15.97
C LYS A 31 -10.29 -10.77 14.83
N THR A 32 -10.98 -11.90 14.66
CA THR A 32 -12.00 -12.25 13.65
C THR A 32 -13.09 -11.20 13.38
N SER A 33 -13.50 -11.13 12.09
CA SER A 33 -14.15 -10.04 11.32
C SER A 33 -13.17 -9.10 10.59
N GLU A 34 -11.96 -8.88 11.14
CA GLU A 34 -10.92 -8.08 10.47
C GLU A 34 -10.27 -8.80 9.27
N ARG A 35 -10.31 -10.15 9.24
CA ARG A 35 -9.72 -10.97 8.16
C ARG A 35 -10.36 -10.76 6.79
N GLU A 36 -11.68 -10.73 6.68
CA GLU A 36 -12.36 -10.50 5.39
C GLU A 36 -12.08 -9.08 4.87
N VAL A 37 -12.00 -8.11 5.78
CA VAL A 37 -11.64 -6.71 5.49
C VAL A 37 -10.18 -6.60 5.06
N PHE A 38 -9.29 -7.44 5.59
CA PHE A 38 -7.91 -7.56 5.15
C PHE A 38 -7.87 -8.04 3.67
N GLU A 39 -8.47 -9.18 3.36
CA GLU A 39 -8.30 -9.83 2.05
C GLU A 39 -8.68 -8.96 0.83
N GLU A 40 -9.60 -8.00 0.98
CA GLU A 40 -10.04 -7.14 -0.13
C GLU A 40 -9.01 -6.11 -0.64
N VAL A 41 -8.05 -5.66 0.19
CA VAL A 41 -7.02 -4.67 -0.24
C VAL A 41 -5.62 -5.26 -0.39
N PHE A 42 -5.35 -6.39 0.25
CA PHE A 42 -4.02 -7.00 0.28
C PHE A 42 -3.84 -8.01 -0.86
N ASP A 43 -3.90 -7.52 -2.10
CA ASP A 43 -3.35 -8.29 -3.21
C ASP A 43 -1.82 -8.40 -3.09
N LYS A 44 -1.21 -9.33 -3.84
CA LYS A 44 0.25 -9.55 -3.80
C LYS A 44 1.05 -8.28 -4.05
N ARG A 45 0.57 -7.35 -4.89
CA ARG A 45 1.30 -6.10 -5.18
C ARG A 45 1.23 -5.15 -4.00
N THR A 46 0.05 -4.96 -3.41
CA THR A 46 -0.12 -4.15 -2.19
C THR A 46 0.78 -4.66 -1.06
N LEU A 47 0.82 -5.99 -0.86
CA LEU A 47 1.70 -6.59 0.15
C LEU A 47 3.17 -6.26 -0.12
N MET A 48 3.64 -6.42 -1.36
CA MET A 48 5.01 -6.05 -1.73
C MET A 48 5.29 -4.55 -1.54
N THR A 49 4.36 -3.66 -1.87
CA THR A 49 4.50 -2.21 -1.65
C THR A 49 4.66 -1.88 -0.17
N LEU A 50 3.87 -2.50 0.71
CA LEU A 50 4.02 -2.35 2.16
C LEU A 50 5.36 -2.93 2.63
N TYR A 51 5.80 -4.01 2.00
CA TYR A 51 7.08 -4.61 2.31
C TYR A 51 8.25 -3.70 2.01
N ASP A 52 8.19 -3.00 0.88
CA ASP A 52 9.17 -1.99 0.51
C ASP A 52 9.17 -0.83 1.52
N LEU A 53 8.00 -0.29 1.86
CA LEU A 53 7.88 0.81 2.84
C LEU A 53 8.41 0.42 4.23
N MET A 54 8.21 -0.82 4.65
CA MET A 54 8.77 -1.32 5.90
C MET A 54 10.29 -1.55 5.82
N ASN A 55 10.80 -2.06 4.69
CA ASN A 55 12.25 -2.23 4.48
C ASN A 55 12.97 -0.88 4.42
N ASP A 56 12.30 0.14 3.87
CA ASP A 56 12.78 1.53 3.82
C ASP A 56 12.70 2.23 5.20
N GLY A 57 12.21 1.54 6.22
CA GLY A 57 12.09 2.07 7.58
C GLY A 57 10.97 3.09 7.76
N VAL A 58 10.02 3.19 6.83
CA VAL A 58 8.87 4.11 6.93
C VAL A 58 7.82 3.56 7.89
N ILE A 59 7.55 2.25 7.83
CA ILE A 59 6.55 1.56 8.63
C ILE A 59 7.24 0.47 9.45
N SER A 60 7.02 0.41 10.75
CA SER A 60 7.49 -0.69 11.61
C SER A 60 6.43 -1.79 11.75
N GLU A 61 5.16 -1.41 11.87
CA GLU A 61 4.05 -2.33 12.09
C GLU A 61 2.75 -1.83 11.46
N VAL A 62 1.91 -2.76 10.98
CA VAL A 62 0.51 -2.50 10.62
C VAL A 62 -0.34 -3.21 11.65
N ILE A 63 -1.12 -2.47 12.43
CA ILE A 63 -1.83 -3.00 13.61
C ILE A 63 -3.23 -3.47 13.24
N GLY A 64 -4.05 -2.60 12.65
CA GLY A 64 -5.46 -2.92 12.42
C GLY A 64 -6.21 -1.87 11.61
N VAL A 65 -7.43 -2.20 11.20
CA VAL A 65 -8.27 -1.29 10.39
C VAL A 65 -8.88 -0.20 11.27
N VAL A 66 -8.74 1.05 10.84
CA VAL A 66 -9.38 2.22 11.46
C VAL A 66 -10.72 2.50 10.79
N LYS A 67 -10.75 2.44 9.45
CA LYS A 67 -11.96 2.76 8.68
C LYS A 67 -11.99 2.06 7.33
N ALA A 68 -13.15 1.51 6.98
CA ALA A 68 -13.47 1.07 5.64
C ALA A 68 -14.18 2.19 4.86
N GLY A 69 -13.77 2.42 3.61
CA GLY A 69 -14.38 3.37 2.71
C GLY A 69 -14.62 2.76 1.33
N LYS A 70 -15.40 3.46 0.48
CA LYS A 70 -15.75 2.99 -0.88
C LYS A 70 -14.53 2.79 -1.79
N GLU A 71 -13.44 3.50 -1.52
CA GLU A 71 -12.30 3.64 -2.43
C GLU A 71 -10.99 3.13 -1.82
N SER A 72 -10.94 3.04 -0.50
CA SER A 72 -9.74 2.73 0.26
C SER A 72 -10.10 2.25 1.65
N ARG A 73 -9.17 1.54 2.27
CA ARG A 73 -9.17 1.24 3.70
C ARG A 73 -8.08 2.06 4.39
N LEU A 74 -8.36 2.49 5.61
CA LEU A 74 -7.40 3.17 6.47
C LEU A 74 -6.98 2.22 7.58
N TYR A 75 -5.69 1.99 7.71
CA TYR A 75 -5.08 1.17 8.75
C TYR A 75 -4.32 2.06 9.73
N TRP A 76 -4.30 1.63 10.98
CA TRP A 76 -3.38 2.12 11.98
C TRP A 76 -2.10 1.31 11.91
N GLY A 77 -0.97 2.00 11.92
CA GLY A 77 0.34 1.38 12.04
C GLY A 77 1.27 2.21 12.90
N LYS A 78 2.52 1.75 12.99
CA LYS A 78 3.59 2.40 13.72
C LYS A 78 4.76 2.73 12.80
N GLY A 79 5.44 3.85 13.09
CA GLY A 79 6.72 4.20 12.49
C GLY A 79 7.90 3.60 13.27
N PRO A 80 9.14 3.79 12.78
CA PRO A 80 10.34 3.22 13.39
C PRO A 80 10.59 3.72 14.83
N ASN A 81 10.05 4.87 15.22
CA ASN A 81 10.21 5.44 16.56
C ASN A 81 8.95 5.27 17.44
N GLY A 82 7.99 4.44 17.01
CA GLY A 82 6.74 4.18 17.73
C GLY A 82 5.64 5.23 17.54
N GLU A 83 5.85 6.20 16.65
CA GLU A 83 4.84 7.18 16.25
C GLU A 83 3.66 6.51 15.53
N ASP A 84 2.45 7.04 15.73
CA ASP A 84 1.25 6.54 15.07
C ASP A 84 1.18 6.96 13.60
N LEU A 85 0.92 5.98 12.73
CA LEU A 85 0.77 6.16 11.30
C LEU A 85 -0.65 5.83 10.85
N ALA A 86 -1.16 6.65 9.94
CA ALA A 86 -2.37 6.36 9.19
C ALA A 86 -1.98 5.83 7.80
N ILE A 87 -2.17 4.54 7.56
CA ILE A 87 -1.78 3.84 6.33
C ILE A 87 -3.02 3.67 5.47
N LYS A 88 -3.13 4.45 4.41
CA LYS A 88 -4.27 4.40 3.49
C LYS A 88 -3.95 3.50 2.31
N ILE A 89 -4.74 2.44 2.13
CA ILE A 89 -4.59 1.47 1.05
C ILE A 89 -5.80 1.56 0.13
N TYR A 90 -5.56 1.84 -1.15
CA TYR A 90 -6.60 1.96 -2.17
C TYR A 90 -7.08 0.60 -2.67
N LEU A 91 -8.37 0.49 -2.99
CA LEU A 91 -8.96 -0.71 -3.56
C LEU A 91 -8.54 -0.86 -5.03
N THR A 92 -7.89 -1.99 -5.37
CA THR A 92 -7.42 -2.27 -6.73
C THR A 92 -8.47 -2.99 -7.59
N THR A 93 -9.52 -3.56 -7.00
CA THR A 93 -10.50 -4.43 -7.67
C THR A 93 -11.85 -3.77 -7.97
N SER A 94 -12.15 -2.59 -7.41
CA SER A 94 -13.47 -1.97 -7.55
C SER A 94 -13.69 -1.33 -8.92
N ALA A 95 -14.56 -1.94 -9.74
CA ALA A 95 -14.94 -1.43 -11.07
C ALA A 95 -15.76 -0.12 -11.01
N GLU A 96 -16.49 0.11 -9.91
CA GLU A 96 -17.17 1.39 -9.66
C GLU A 96 -16.16 2.52 -9.39
N PHE A 97 -15.12 2.24 -8.60
CA PHE A 97 -14.07 3.21 -8.30
C PHE A 97 -13.35 3.66 -9.57
N ARG A 98 -12.99 2.72 -10.46
CA ARG A 98 -12.35 3.03 -11.74
C ARG A 98 -13.16 4.02 -12.59
N ARG A 99 -14.48 3.83 -12.69
CA ARG A 99 -15.36 4.74 -13.45
C ARG A 99 -15.45 6.12 -12.82
N GLY A 100 -15.49 6.19 -11.48
CA GLY A 100 -15.55 7.45 -10.74
C GLY A 100 -14.27 8.29 -10.82
N MET A 101 -13.09 7.67 -10.93
CA MET A 101 -11.81 8.38 -10.95
C MET A 101 -11.45 9.01 -12.29
N LEU A 102 -11.83 8.38 -13.41
CA LEU A 102 -11.42 8.80 -14.74
C LEU A 102 -11.69 10.29 -15.01
N PRO A 103 -12.88 10.85 -14.70
CA PRO A 103 -13.16 12.28 -14.90
C PRO A 103 -12.24 13.24 -14.13
N TYR A 104 -11.68 12.80 -13.00
CA TYR A 104 -10.81 13.63 -12.16
C TYR A 104 -9.30 13.48 -12.49
N ILE A 105 -8.96 12.53 -13.36
CA ILE A 105 -7.63 12.34 -13.93
C ILE A 105 -7.58 12.92 -15.35
N GLU A 106 -8.67 12.76 -16.11
CA GLU A 106 -8.84 13.32 -17.44
C GLU A 106 -8.81 14.86 -17.37
N GLY A 107 -7.73 15.44 -17.89
CA GLY A 107 -7.48 16.88 -17.91
C GLY A 107 -6.28 17.32 -17.09
N ASP A 108 -5.77 16.50 -16.16
CA ASP A 108 -4.56 16.84 -15.40
C ASP A 108 -3.30 16.53 -16.25
N PRO A 109 -2.49 17.56 -16.60
CA PRO A 109 -1.31 17.37 -17.43
C PRO A 109 -0.30 16.38 -16.86
N ARG A 110 -0.29 16.19 -15.53
CA ARG A 110 0.60 15.26 -14.82
C ARG A 110 0.30 13.79 -15.17
N PHE A 111 -0.88 13.49 -15.71
CA PHE A 111 -1.38 12.12 -15.92
C PHE A 111 -1.70 11.77 -17.38
N LYS A 112 -1.29 12.60 -18.35
CA LYS A 112 -1.56 12.41 -19.79
C LYS A 112 -1.06 11.09 -20.41
N ARG A 113 -0.08 10.41 -19.80
CA ARG A 113 0.56 9.19 -20.33
C ARG A 113 0.33 7.94 -19.48
N VAL A 114 -0.67 7.97 -18.60
CA VAL A 114 -0.93 6.88 -17.66
C VAL A 114 -1.69 5.76 -18.38
N LYS A 115 -1.26 4.51 -18.18
CA LYS A 115 -2.00 3.35 -18.68
C LYS A 115 -3.39 3.32 -18.02
N ARG A 116 -4.42 3.04 -18.80
CA ARG A 116 -5.81 3.00 -18.32
C ARG A 116 -6.16 1.72 -17.54
N ASP A 117 -5.19 0.88 -17.20
CA ASP A 117 -5.42 -0.27 -16.32
C ASP A 117 -5.65 0.19 -14.87
N THR A 118 -6.40 -0.61 -14.11
CA THR A 118 -6.87 -0.21 -12.78
C THR A 118 -5.72 0.10 -11.83
N HIS A 119 -4.65 -0.71 -11.84
CA HIS A 119 -3.51 -0.51 -10.95
C HIS A 119 -2.77 0.79 -11.26
N SER A 120 -2.50 1.07 -12.54
CA SER A 120 -1.87 2.33 -12.94
C SER A 120 -2.69 3.56 -12.55
N LEU A 121 -4.01 3.48 -12.65
CA LEU A 121 -4.92 4.56 -12.23
C LEU A 121 -4.92 4.74 -10.71
N VAL A 122 -5.01 3.67 -9.95
CA VAL A 122 -4.96 3.67 -8.48
C VAL A 122 -3.65 4.27 -7.98
N TYR A 123 -2.53 3.84 -8.55
CA TYR A 123 -1.21 4.35 -8.23
C TYR A 123 -1.11 5.87 -8.45
N VAL A 124 -1.58 6.34 -9.61
CA VAL A 124 -1.61 7.76 -9.96
C VAL A 124 -2.47 8.57 -9.01
N TRP A 125 -3.59 8.00 -8.56
CA TRP A 125 -4.47 8.64 -7.61
C TRP A 125 -3.86 8.76 -6.22
N ALA A 126 -3.19 7.71 -5.75
CA ALA A 126 -2.42 7.76 -4.50
C ALA A 126 -1.32 8.83 -4.58
N GLN A 127 -0.60 8.91 -5.71
CA GLN A 127 0.37 9.99 -5.93
C GLN A 127 -0.27 11.38 -5.94
N LYS A 128 -1.44 11.54 -6.56
CA LYS A 128 -2.17 12.81 -6.62
C LYS A 128 -2.58 13.25 -5.22
N GLU A 129 -3.15 12.36 -4.42
CA GLU A 129 -3.52 12.65 -3.04
C GLU A 129 -2.28 13.03 -2.21
N PHE A 130 -1.20 12.25 -2.29
CA PHE A 130 0.05 12.56 -1.59
C PHE A 130 0.59 13.96 -1.96
N LYS A 131 0.64 14.28 -3.26
CA LYS A 131 1.10 15.59 -3.75
C LYS A 131 0.20 16.72 -3.26
N ASN A 132 -1.12 16.51 -3.29
CA ASN A 132 -2.07 17.51 -2.80
C ASN A 132 -1.92 17.73 -1.28
N LEU A 133 -1.81 16.67 -0.49
CA LEU A 133 -1.56 16.77 0.95
C LEU A 133 -0.22 17.45 1.24
N LYS A 134 0.82 17.16 0.45
CA LYS A 134 2.13 17.79 0.60
C LYS A 134 2.05 19.30 0.36
N LEU A 135 1.43 19.72 -0.75
CA LEU A 135 1.22 21.13 -1.05
C LEU A 135 0.40 21.84 0.04
N ALA A 136 -0.69 21.22 0.51
CA ALA A 136 -1.52 21.79 1.56
C ALA A 136 -0.77 21.91 2.90
N TYR A 137 0.00 20.89 3.26
CA TYR A 137 0.82 20.88 4.48
C TYR A 137 1.92 21.95 4.43
N GLU A 138 2.64 22.05 3.30
CA GLU A 138 3.68 23.07 3.06
C GLU A 138 3.10 24.50 3.07
N ALA A 139 1.85 24.66 2.64
CA ALA A 139 1.12 25.92 2.72
C ALA A 139 0.56 26.25 4.13
N GLY A 140 0.83 25.41 5.14
CA GLY A 140 0.37 25.62 6.52
C GLY A 140 -1.11 25.27 6.76
N VAL A 141 -1.78 24.62 5.81
CA VAL A 141 -3.14 24.12 6.02
C VAL A 141 -3.10 22.96 7.03
N LYS A 142 -4.06 22.93 7.97
CA LYS A 142 -4.18 21.85 8.96
C LYS A 142 -4.66 20.55 8.30
N VAL A 143 -3.72 19.81 7.72
CA VAL A 143 -3.92 18.49 7.09
C VAL A 143 -2.97 17.45 7.69
N PRO A 144 -3.23 16.15 7.54
CA PRO A 144 -2.27 15.11 7.91
C PRO A 144 -0.94 15.30 7.18
N LYS A 145 0.18 15.17 7.89
CA LYS A 145 1.52 15.23 7.30
C LYS A 145 1.71 14.01 6.38
N PRO A 146 1.95 14.19 5.07
CA PRO A 146 2.27 13.07 4.19
C PRO A 146 3.69 12.56 4.47
N ILE A 147 3.86 11.23 4.50
CA ILE A 147 5.12 10.58 4.87
C ILE A 147 5.74 9.87 3.66
N ALA A 148 5.02 8.92 3.04
CA ALA A 148 5.47 8.21 1.85
C ALA A 148 4.32 7.82 0.94
N VAL A 149 4.64 7.52 -0.32
CA VAL A 149 3.76 6.90 -1.32
C VAL A 149 4.64 6.05 -2.25
N ASN A 150 4.20 4.84 -2.60
CA ASN A 150 4.96 3.89 -3.41
C ASN A 150 4.07 3.07 -4.34
#